data_AF-B0C9A8-F1
#
_entry.id   AF-B0C9A8-F1
#
_cell.length_a   1.000
_cell.length_b   1.000
_cell.length_c   1.000
_cell.angle_alpha   90.00
_cell.angle_beta   90.00
_cell.angle_gamma   90.00
#
_symmetry.space_group_name_H-M   'P 1'
#
loop_
_entity.id
_entity.type
_entity.pdbx_description
1 polymer ?
#
loop_
_entity_poly.entity_id
_entity_poly.type
_entity_poly.pdbx_seq_one_letter_code
_entity_poly.pdbx_strand_id
1 'polypeptide(L)'
;MNYFKTFEDLFFRLFYVALILSLIIFYIAFSYFNKNISKVFQIGFGLILSGLISNFCELVYFDEVAVYINFQLSSIPIFKLSDLFIFSGLVTSVSSIAWRIIRGKTSK
;
A
#
# COMPACT_ATOMS: atom_id res chain seq x y z
N MET A 1 17.75 8.17 26.76
CA MET A 1 16.35 8.00 26.33
C MET A 1 16.41 7.51 24.89
N ASN A 2 16.01 6.27 24.65
CA ASN A 2 16.30 5.52 23.41
C ASN A 2 15.44 5.98 22.23
N TYR A 3 15.86 7.02 21.54
CA TYR A 3 15.22 7.51 20.30
C TYR A 3 15.03 6.40 19.26
N PHE A 4 15.97 5.46 19.17
CA PHE A 4 15.92 4.31 18.27
C PHE A 4 14.71 3.40 18.57
N LYS A 5 14.50 3.09 19.85
CA LYS A 5 13.40 2.22 20.31
C LYS A 5 12.02 2.86 20.12
N THR A 6 11.94 4.18 20.30
CA THR A 6 10.70 4.94 20.03
C THR A 6 10.38 5.03 18.54
N PHE A 7 11.40 5.11 17.68
CA PHE A 7 11.24 5.14 16.22
C PHE A 7 10.75 3.79 15.68
N GLU A 8 11.36 2.67 16.09
CA GLU A 8 10.90 1.33 15.74
C GLU A 8 9.45 1.11 16.19
N ASP A 9 9.13 1.40 17.46
CA ASP A 9 7.76 1.25 17.99
C ASP A 9 6.73 2.06 17.18
N LEU A 10 7.06 3.29 16.79
CA LEU A 10 6.19 4.13 15.97
C LEU A 10 6.01 3.54 14.56
N PHE A 11 7.11 3.09 13.93
CA PHE A 11 7.07 2.50 12.61
C PHE A 11 6.26 1.20 12.58
N PHE A 12 6.50 0.28 13.52
CA PHE A 12 5.74 -0.96 13.63
C PHE A 12 4.25 -0.66 13.80
N ARG A 13 3.88 0.31 14.65
CA ARG A 13 2.48 0.76 14.78
C ARG A 13 1.90 1.26 13.46
N LEU A 14 2.63 2.12 12.74
CA LEU A 14 2.18 2.64 11.45
C LEU A 14 2.04 1.52 10.40
N PHE A 15 2.96 0.56 10.38
CA PHE A 15 2.89 -0.61 9.52
C PHE A 15 1.63 -1.44 9.82
N TYR A 16 1.39 -1.81 11.09
CA TYR A 16 0.20 -2.58 11.47
C TYR A 16 -1.09 -1.83 11.15
N VAL A 17 -1.13 -0.52 11.37
CA VAL A 17 -2.27 0.32 11.01
C VAL A 17 -2.50 0.29 9.49
N ALA A 18 -1.46 0.49 8.69
CA ALA A 18 -1.56 0.45 7.22
C ALA A 18 -2.00 -0.92 6.70
N LEU A 19 -1.47 -2.00 7.29
CA LEU A 19 -1.82 -3.37 6.93
C LEU A 19 -3.29 -3.68 7.27
N ILE A 20 -3.75 -3.34 8.49
CA ILE A 20 -5.14 -3.53 8.90
C ILE A 20 -6.07 -2.71 8.01
N LEU A 21 -5.75 -1.44 7.74
CA LEU A 21 -6.55 -0.59 6.85
C LEU A 21 -6.64 -1.20 5.44
N SER A 22 -5.54 -1.72 4.89
CA SER A 22 -5.54 -2.34 3.57
C SER A 22 -6.47 -3.57 3.51
N LEU A 23 -6.47 -4.40 4.56
CA LEU A 23 -7.33 -5.56 4.69
C LEU A 23 -8.80 -5.18 4.84
N ILE A 24 -9.10 -4.13 5.62
CA ILE A 24 -10.47 -3.60 5.76
C ILE A 24 -10.99 -3.12 4.41
N ILE A 25 -10.20 -2.36 3.64
CA ILE A 25 -10.58 -1.89 2.31
C ILE A 25 -10.83 -3.07 1.37
N PHE A 26 -9.96 -4.08 1.39
CA PHE A 26 -10.16 -5.29 0.60
C PHE A 26 -11.46 -6.01 0.97
N TYR A 27 -11.74 -6.17 2.26
CA TYR A 27 -12.97 -6.82 2.74
C TYR A 27 -14.22 -6.05 2.32
N ILE A 28 -14.22 -4.71 2.47
CA ILE A 28 -15.34 -3.86 2.04
C ILE A 28 -15.55 -3.99 0.53
N ALA A 29 -14.48 -3.93 -0.27
CA ALA A 29 -14.57 -4.12 -1.72
C ALA A 29 -15.09 -5.51 -2.08
N PHE A 30 -14.63 -6.56 -1.40
CA PHE A 30 -15.07 -7.94 -1.59
C PHE A 30 -16.57 -8.11 -1.29
N SER A 31 -17.03 -7.53 -0.19
CA SER A 31 -18.44 -7.59 0.22
C SER A 31 -19.33 -6.78 -0.72
N TYR A 32 -18.92 -5.56 -1.10
CA TYR A 32 -19.71 -4.67 -1.94
C TYR A 32 -19.92 -5.22 -3.36
N PHE A 33 -18.93 -5.93 -3.89
CA PHE A 33 -19.00 -6.50 -5.24
C PHE A 33 -19.47 -7.97 -5.28
N ASN A 34 -20.22 -8.41 -4.27
CA ASN A 34 -20.77 -9.78 -4.16
C ASN A 34 -19.70 -10.85 -4.41
N LYS A 35 -18.52 -10.71 -3.79
CA LYS A 35 -17.37 -11.62 -3.92
C LYS A 35 -16.75 -11.70 -5.32
N ASN A 36 -17.25 -10.94 -6.29
CA ASN A 36 -16.70 -10.89 -7.63
C ASN A 36 -15.76 -9.70 -7.72
N ILE A 37 -14.51 -9.85 -7.28
CA ILE A 37 -13.48 -8.80 -7.40
C ILE A 37 -12.82 -8.85 -8.78
N SER A 38 -12.50 -7.70 -9.37
CA SER A 38 -11.76 -7.63 -10.63
C SER A 38 -10.30 -8.09 -10.46
N LYS A 39 -9.77 -8.78 -11.47
CA LYS A 39 -8.34 -9.15 -11.52
C LYS A 39 -7.41 -7.93 -11.36
N VAL A 40 -7.80 -6.78 -11.91
CA VAL A 40 -7.05 -5.51 -11.77
C VAL A 40 -6.97 -5.05 -10.32
N PHE A 41 -8.05 -5.15 -9.54
CA PHE A 41 -8.02 -4.83 -8.12
C PHE A 41 -7.15 -5.83 -7.34
N GLN A 42 -7.20 -7.12 -7.69
CA GLN A 42 -6.32 -8.12 -7.05
C GLN A 42 -4.84 -7.83 -7.29
N ILE A 43 -4.48 -7.43 -8.51
CA ILE A 43 -3.11 -7.01 -8.86
C ILE A 43 -2.72 -5.78 -8.03
N GLY A 44 -3.59 -4.75 -7.99
CA GLY A 44 -3.34 -3.55 -7.20
C GLY A 44 -3.18 -3.83 -5.71
N PHE A 45 -4.01 -4.71 -5.16
CA PHE A 45 -3.93 -5.14 -3.77
C PHE A 45 -2.66 -5.96 -3.48
N GLY A 46 -2.27 -6.84 -4.40
CA GLY A 46 -1.00 -7.58 -4.31
C GLY A 46 0.21 -6.64 -4.29
N LEU A 47 0.20 -5.57 -5.09
CA LEU A 47 1.24 -4.54 -5.08
C LEU A 47 1.33 -3.83 -3.71
N ILE A 48 0.19 -3.43 -3.14
CA ILE A 48 0.14 -2.82 -1.79
C ILE A 48 0.74 -3.77 -0.75
N LEU A 49 0.32 -5.03 -0.73
CA LEU A 49 0.83 -6.02 0.21
C LEU A 49 2.33 -6.26 0.03
N SER A 50 2.81 -6.39 -1.21
CA SER A 50 4.22 -6.60 -1.50
C SER A 50 5.09 -5.43 -1.01
N GLY A 51 4.65 -4.18 -1.20
CA GLY A 51 5.38 -3.01 -0.73
C GLY A 51 5.36 -2.88 0.80
N LEU A 52 4.23 -3.19 1.45
CA LEU A 52 4.15 -3.26 2.91
C LEU A 52 5.10 -4.32 3.47
N ILE A 53 5.05 -5.55 2.94
CA ILE A 53 5.90 -6.67 3.38
C ILE A 53 7.38 -6.33 3.17
N SER A 54 7.75 -5.75 2.02
CA SER A 54 9.14 -5.34 1.75
C SER A 54 9.63 -4.32 2.78
N ASN A 55 8.80 -3.30 3.08
CA ASN A 55 9.12 -2.31 4.12
C ASN A 55 9.30 -2.93 5.51
N PHE A 56 8.52 -3.96 5.84
CA PHE A 56 8.64 -4.68 7.09
C PHE A 56 9.91 -5.55 7.14
N CYS A 57 10.20 -6.28 6.07
CA CYS A 57 11.40 -7.10 5.97
C CYS A 57 12.67 -6.24 6.04
N GLU A 58 12.73 -5.12 5.34
CA GLU A 58 13.88 -4.21 5.41
C GLU A 58 14.18 -3.79 6.84
N LEU A 59 13.15 -3.38 7.60
CA LEU A 59 13.31 -2.99 8.99
C LEU A 59 13.76 -4.16 9.88
N VAL A 60 13.15 -5.35 9.74
CA VAL A 60 13.45 -6.51 10.59
C VAL A 60 14.85 -7.07 10.37
N TYR A 61 15.36 -7.00 9.13
CA TYR A 61 16.65 -7.60 8.78
C TYR A 61 17.83 -6.63 8.84
N PHE A 62 17.60 -5.33 8.63
CA PHE A 62 18.68 -4.36 8.48
C PHE A 62 18.69 -3.29 9.57
N ASP A 63 17.72 -3.27 10.49
CA ASP A 63 17.50 -2.23 11.52
C ASP A 63 17.43 -0.79 10.97
N GLU A 64 17.46 -0.65 9.64
CA GLU A 64 17.42 0.58 8.89
C GLU A 64 16.48 0.38 7.70
N VAL A 65 15.61 1.36 7.49
CA VAL A 65 14.74 1.39 6.32
C VAL A 65 15.57 1.94 5.18
N ALA A 66 15.98 1.07 4.27
CA ALA A 66 16.99 1.46 3.30
C ALA A 66 16.41 2.36 2.20
N VAL A 67 17.07 3.51 2.01
CA VAL A 67 16.60 4.63 1.20
C VAL A 67 17.33 4.60 -0.14
N TYR A 68 16.71 4.06 -1.18
CA TYR A 68 17.43 3.67 -2.41
C TYR A 68 17.24 4.58 -3.63
N ILE A 69 16.16 5.36 -3.72
CA ILE A 69 15.83 6.10 -4.95
C ILE A 69 15.84 7.61 -4.72
N ASN A 70 16.98 8.23 -4.99
CA ASN A 70 17.15 9.68 -4.99
C ASN A 70 17.04 10.22 -6.42
N PHE A 71 15.85 10.63 -6.84
CA PHE A 71 15.73 11.47 -8.03
C PHE A 71 16.14 12.89 -7.64
N GLN A 72 17.34 13.33 -8.05
CA GLN A 72 17.77 14.73 -7.93
C GLN A 72 16.95 15.70 -8.82
N LEU A 73 15.80 15.28 -9.32
CA LEU A 73 14.93 16.04 -10.19
C LEU A 73 13.75 16.60 -9.36
N SER A 74 13.91 17.83 -8.88
CA SER A 74 12.95 18.57 -8.05
C SER A 74 12.79 18.02 -6.63
N SER A 75 12.19 18.81 -5.73
CA SER A 75 12.07 18.62 -4.27
C SER A 75 11.28 17.38 -3.81
N ILE A 76 11.39 16.27 -4.52
CA ILE A 76 10.70 15.02 -4.25
C ILE A 76 11.48 14.32 -3.12
N PRO A 77 10.83 14.00 -1.99
CA PRO A 77 11.50 13.30 -0.89
C PRO A 77 12.03 11.96 -1.39
N ILE A 78 13.16 11.51 -0.85
CA ILE A 78 13.77 10.24 -1.25
C ILE A 78 12.75 9.12 -0.95
N PHE A 79 12.36 8.35 -1.96
CA PHE A 79 11.32 7.33 -1.84
C PHE A 79 11.89 5.93 -2.02
N LYS A 80 11.26 4.97 -1.35
CA LYS A 80 11.68 3.56 -1.40
C LYS A 80 10.96 2.85 -2.53
N LEU A 81 11.55 1.75 -2.99
CA LEU A 81 10.90 0.91 -3.98
C LEU A 81 9.56 0.41 -3.44
N SER A 82 9.51 0.00 -2.17
CA SER A 82 8.29 -0.34 -1.43
C SER A 82 7.19 0.74 -1.51
N ASP A 83 7.56 2.02 -1.41
CA ASP A 83 6.60 3.13 -1.51
C ASP A 83 6.03 3.26 -2.93
N LEU A 84 6.83 2.98 -3.97
CA LEU A 84 6.39 2.90 -5.37
C LEU A 84 5.37 1.77 -5.57
N PHE A 85 5.62 0.59 -5.00
CA PHE A 85 4.69 -0.55 -5.05
C PHE A 85 3.38 -0.25 -4.33
N ILE A 86 3.43 0.39 -3.15
CA ILE A 86 2.24 0.81 -2.42
C ILE A 86 1.44 1.83 -3.23
N PHE A 87 2.11 2.86 -3.77
CA PHE A 87 1.43 3.92 -4.53
C PHE A 87 0.81 3.40 -5.83
N SER A 88 1.56 2.64 -6.63
CA SER A 88 1.06 2.04 -7.87
C SER A 88 -0.09 1.06 -7.60
N GLY A 89 0.02 0.26 -6.54
CA GLY A 89 -1.04 -0.63 -6.10
C GLY A 89 -2.32 0.11 -5.67
N LEU A 90 -2.18 1.23 -4.95
CA LEU A 90 -3.30 2.07 -4.52
C LEU A 90 -4.00 2.71 -5.73
N VAL A 91 -3.24 3.32 -6.64
CA VAL A 91 -3.78 3.88 -7.89
C VAL A 91 -4.53 2.80 -8.67
N THR A 92 -3.92 1.64 -8.89
CA THR A 92 -4.52 0.53 -9.64
C THR A 92 -5.81 0.03 -8.98
N SER A 93 -5.82 -0.12 -7.66
CA SER A 93 -6.98 -0.58 -6.89
C SER A 93 -8.14 0.42 -6.95
N VAL A 94 -7.85 1.69 -6.71
CA VAL A 94 -8.85 2.77 -6.74
C VAL A 94 -9.41 2.96 -8.14
N SER A 95 -8.56 3.01 -9.17
CA SER A 95 -9.01 3.10 -10.56
C SER A 95 -9.89 1.92 -10.95
N SER A 96 -9.57 0.70 -10.50
CA SER A 96 -10.41 -0.47 -10.76
C SER A 96 -11.78 -0.38 -10.10
N ILE A 97 -11.87 0.13 -8.86
CA ILE A 97 -13.15 0.31 -8.16
C ILE A 97 -13.96 1.41 -8.85
N ALA A 98 -13.34 2.56 -9.11
CA ALA A 98 -13.98 3.71 -9.76
C ALA A 98 -14.55 3.33 -11.13
N TRP A 99 -13.76 2.63 -11.96
CA TRP A 99 -14.19 2.14 -13.26
C TRP A 99 -15.44 1.26 -13.17
N ARG A 100 -15.48 0.38 -12.18
CA ARG A 100 -16.60 -0.54 -11.98
C ARG A 100 -17.87 0.18 -11.50
N ILE A 101 -17.72 1.16 -10.61
CA ILE A 101 -18.84 2.00 -10.15
C ILE A 101 -19.44 2.78 -11.32
N ILE A 102 -18.58 3.37 -12.18
CA ILE A 102 -19.02 4.12 -13.36
C ILE A 102 -19.78 3.21 -14.33
N ARG A 103 -19.24 2.04 -14.70
CA ARG A 103 -19.94 1.08 -15.57
C ARG A 103 -21.25 0.56 -14.99
N GLY A 104 -21.31 0.38 -13.66
CA GLY A 104 -22.52 -0.06 -12.97
C GLY A 104 -23.65 0.97 -13.01
N LYS A 105 -23.32 2.27 -13.07
CA LYS A 105 -24.31 3.35 -13.20
C LYS A 105 -24.84 3.52 -14.63
N THR A 106 -24.05 3.23 -15.65
CA THR A 106 -24.45 3.38 -17.07
C THR A 106 -25.31 2.23 -17.60
N SER A 107 -25.51 1.17 -16.83
CA SER A 107 -26.30 -0.01 -17.21
C SER A 107 -27.72 -0.02 -16.61
N LYS A 108 -28.11 1.06 -15.93
CA LYS A 108 -29.47 1.31 -15.44
C LYS A 108 -30.08 2.46 -16.23
#